data_AF-A0A2N6NNI3-F1
#
_entry.id   AF-A0A2N6NNI3-F1
#
_cell.length_a   1.000
_cell.length_b   1.000
_cell.length_c   1.000
_cell.angle_alpha   90.00
_cell.angle_beta   90.00
_cell.angle_gamma   90.00
#
_symmetry.space_group_name_H-M   'P 1'
#
loop_
_entity.id
_entity.type
_entity.pdbx_description
1 polymer ?
#
loop_
_entity_poly.entity_id
_entity_poly.type
_entity_poly.pdbx_seq_one_letter_code
_entity_poly.pdbx_strand_id
1 'polypeptide(L)'
;MSPARDSLPRLLPRPLGEEERRPEVTPSRRRKLCDSARPQCRQCARRNWPCVYTAPPGVTSQQLKKERTENYASVVELIRRGDGVHAEQIAQRIREAESVDTAVGDIASASLLLQTSSRAVKAATGPPLRQYPAAASRPLLTSPYEDCDFVFEKRYDTDAYYRRVDPSLFVDVSGHDLPLSNWTKVSTDNRRMNHLLNLFFTWDNVVERIIYRPILEENARRLRRGHQGDYDDNTDSDFCSPFLINALLALSCLYSMDPATYKDPADPKTRGRLWAEEARLHLQNCTRPSIALMQGLYVMLIYEASLSDGARTLQYLTQCMDVYRILNDGNMNELADDTVPESRRKLEREAFSWCMWGMYCTEW
;
A
#
# COMPACT_ATOMS: atom_id res chain seq x y z
N MET A 1 -23.81 -25.30 -37.07
CA MET A 1 -24.32 -24.31 -36.10
C MET A 1 -23.90 -24.76 -34.70
N SER A 2 -22.95 -24.04 -34.10
CA SER A 2 -22.68 -24.00 -32.65
C SER A 2 -23.90 -23.36 -31.91
N PRO A 3 -24.04 -23.38 -30.55
CA PRO A 3 -22.95 -23.26 -29.58
C PRO A 3 -23.06 -24.00 -28.23
N ALA A 4 -21.98 -23.79 -27.47
CA ALA A 4 -21.59 -24.31 -26.18
C ALA A 4 -22.51 -23.95 -25.00
N ARG A 5 -22.37 -24.71 -23.91
CA ARG A 5 -22.53 -24.22 -22.53
C ARG A 5 -21.51 -24.85 -21.59
N ASP A 6 -20.78 -23.94 -20.94
CA ASP A 6 -19.94 -24.14 -19.76
C ASP A 6 -20.68 -24.81 -18.61
N SER A 7 -19.98 -25.67 -17.87
CA SER A 7 -20.37 -26.05 -16.51
C SER A 7 -19.14 -26.06 -15.60
N LEU A 8 -19.14 -25.10 -14.68
CA LEU A 8 -18.24 -24.87 -13.55
C LEU A 8 -18.04 -26.15 -12.68
N PRO A 9 -16.88 -26.36 -12.05
CA PRO A 9 -16.73 -27.41 -11.04
C PRO A 9 -17.43 -27.01 -9.74
N ARG A 10 -18.39 -27.84 -9.31
CA ARG A 10 -19.08 -27.75 -8.01
C ARG A 10 -18.10 -27.95 -6.85
N LEU A 11 -18.02 -26.96 -5.97
CA LEU A 11 -17.56 -27.10 -4.59
C LEU A 11 -18.71 -27.62 -3.74
N LEU A 12 -18.75 -28.92 -3.46
CA LEU A 12 -19.53 -29.49 -2.35
C LEU A 12 -18.75 -30.62 -1.66
N PRO A 13 -18.96 -30.85 -0.34
CA PRO A 13 -18.10 -31.70 0.50
C PRO A 13 -18.23 -33.19 0.18
N ARG A 14 -17.14 -33.92 0.38
CA ARG A 14 -17.05 -35.38 0.17
C ARG A 14 -17.83 -36.13 1.28
N PRO A 15 -18.61 -37.18 0.97
CA PRO A 15 -19.32 -37.96 1.98
C PRO A 15 -18.36 -38.72 2.90
N LEU A 16 -18.73 -38.85 4.18
CA LEU A 16 -18.05 -39.67 5.17
C LEU A 16 -18.24 -41.15 4.84
N GLY A 17 -17.14 -41.86 4.59
CA GLY A 17 -17.15 -43.32 4.49
C GLY A 17 -16.31 -43.86 3.34
N GLU A 18 -14.99 -43.70 3.39
CA GLU A 18 -14.04 -44.55 2.68
C GLU A 18 -12.69 -44.44 3.39
N GLU A 19 -12.25 -45.54 3.99
CA GLU A 19 -11.05 -45.65 4.81
C GLU A 19 -9.79 -45.47 3.94
N GLU A 20 -9.17 -44.29 4.03
CA GLU A 20 -7.93 -43.97 3.32
C GLU A 20 -6.80 -44.85 3.89
N ARG A 21 -6.46 -45.94 3.20
CA ARG A 21 -5.26 -46.75 3.50
C ARG A 21 -4.04 -45.85 3.40
N ARG A 22 -3.53 -45.39 4.55
CA ARG A 22 -2.20 -44.80 4.67
C ARG A 22 -1.17 -45.81 4.18
N PRO A 23 -0.27 -45.48 3.24
CA PRO A 23 0.88 -46.32 2.99
C PRO A 23 1.78 -46.32 4.23
N GLU A 24 2.03 -47.50 4.78
CA GLU A 24 2.99 -47.72 5.86
C GLU A 24 4.38 -47.20 5.43
N VAL A 25 4.84 -46.16 6.11
CA VAL A 25 6.24 -45.71 6.00
C VAL A 25 7.09 -46.70 6.79
N THR A 26 7.65 -47.69 6.11
CA THR A 26 8.77 -48.47 6.64
C THR A 26 10.04 -47.62 6.62
N PRO A 27 10.71 -47.38 7.76
CA PRO A 27 11.96 -46.64 7.75
C PRO A 27 13.07 -47.58 7.27
N SER A 28 13.28 -47.68 5.96
CA SER A 28 14.44 -48.40 5.43
C SER A 28 15.70 -47.55 5.70
N ARG A 29 16.39 -47.82 6.83
CA ARG A 29 17.78 -47.43 7.05
C ARG A 29 18.68 -48.27 6.13
N ARG A 30 18.60 -48.02 4.83
CA ARG A 30 19.67 -48.36 3.89
C ARG A 30 20.11 -47.04 3.30
N ARG A 31 21.35 -46.62 3.62
CA ARG A 31 22.01 -45.52 2.91
C ARG A 31 22.10 -45.94 1.45
N LYS A 32 21.10 -45.59 0.64
CA LYS A 32 21.22 -45.64 -0.81
C LYS A 32 22.37 -44.69 -1.14
N LEU A 33 23.40 -45.21 -1.81
CA LEU A 33 24.42 -44.37 -2.42
C LEU A 33 23.66 -43.34 -3.26
N CYS A 34 23.87 -42.07 -2.98
CA CYS A 34 23.33 -41.00 -3.78
C CYS A 34 24.12 -41.03 -5.09
N ASP A 35 23.50 -41.51 -6.16
CA ASP A 35 24.03 -41.34 -7.51
C ASP A 35 24.15 -39.82 -7.68
N SER A 36 25.37 -39.29 -7.73
CA SER A 36 25.67 -37.85 -7.74
C SER A 36 25.13 -37.11 -8.98
N ALA A 37 24.29 -37.77 -9.77
CA ALA A 37 23.59 -37.26 -10.94
C ALA A 37 22.31 -36.51 -10.54
N ARG A 38 22.10 -35.34 -11.14
CA ARG A 38 20.93 -34.49 -10.87
C ARG A 38 19.68 -35.07 -11.55
N PRO A 39 18.62 -35.41 -10.81
CA PRO A 39 17.42 -36.01 -11.40
C PRO A 39 16.68 -34.99 -12.26
N GLN A 40 16.01 -35.42 -13.32
CA GLN A 40 15.11 -34.55 -14.08
C GLN A 40 13.85 -34.23 -13.27
N CYS A 41 13.38 -32.98 -13.35
CA CYS A 41 12.13 -32.56 -12.72
C CYS A 41 10.93 -33.32 -13.32
N ARG A 42 9.95 -33.74 -12.50
CA ARG A 42 8.77 -34.53 -12.96
C ARG A 42 8.01 -33.86 -14.11
N GLN A 43 8.00 -32.54 -14.13
CA GLN A 43 7.33 -31.73 -15.15
C GLN A 43 8.13 -31.67 -16.47
N CYS A 44 9.45 -31.63 -16.37
CA CYS A 44 10.40 -31.63 -17.47
C CYS A 44 10.41 -33.00 -18.18
N ALA A 45 10.42 -34.07 -17.39
CA ALA A 45 10.32 -35.45 -17.89
C ALA A 45 8.98 -35.70 -18.62
N ARG A 46 7.87 -35.19 -18.07
CA ARG A 46 6.53 -35.31 -18.71
C ARG A 46 6.40 -34.55 -20.03
N ARG A 47 7.09 -33.41 -20.16
CA ARG A 47 7.01 -32.54 -21.35
C ARG A 47 8.13 -32.79 -22.36
N ASN A 48 9.01 -33.77 -22.09
CA ASN A 48 10.21 -34.07 -22.88
C ASN A 48 11.06 -32.81 -23.15
N TRP A 49 11.22 -31.95 -22.14
CA TRP A 49 11.99 -30.71 -22.22
C TRP A 49 13.35 -30.87 -21.54
N PRO A 50 14.40 -30.20 -22.06
CA PRO A 50 15.71 -30.21 -21.40
C PRO A 50 15.60 -29.55 -20.03
N CYS A 51 15.96 -30.30 -18.98
CA CYS A 51 15.94 -29.82 -17.60
C CYS A 51 17.25 -29.11 -17.28
N VAL A 52 17.32 -27.81 -17.59
CA VAL A 52 18.50 -26.97 -17.33
C VAL A 52 18.41 -26.38 -15.92
N TYR A 53 19.33 -26.79 -15.06
CA TYR A 53 19.44 -26.24 -13.70
C TYR A 53 20.39 -25.04 -13.70
N THR A 54 19.96 -23.92 -13.11
CA THR A 54 20.76 -22.68 -13.00
C THR A 54 21.95 -22.81 -12.05
N ALA A 55 21.99 -23.88 -11.25
CA ALA A 55 23.02 -24.11 -10.24
C ALA A 55 24.03 -25.17 -10.68
N PRO A 56 25.32 -25.05 -10.35
CA PRO A 56 26.28 -26.14 -10.52
C PRO A 56 25.91 -27.38 -9.68
N PRO A 57 26.44 -28.57 -10.00
CA PRO A 57 26.27 -29.75 -9.15
C PRO A 57 26.90 -29.51 -7.77
N GLY A 58 26.18 -29.86 -6.70
CA GLY A 58 26.64 -29.70 -5.31
C GLY A 58 26.20 -28.41 -4.62
N VAL A 59 25.61 -27.43 -5.33
CA VAL A 59 25.13 -26.18 -4.74
C VAL A 59 23.62 -26.02 -4.95
N THR A 60 22.92 -25.61 -3.89
CA THR A 60 21.48 -25.29 -3.97
C THR A 60 21.26 -23.89 -4.55
N SER A 61 20.09 -23.65 -5.16
CA SER A 61 19.76 -22.32 -5.71
C SER A 61 19.75 -21.22 -4.64
N GLN A 62 19.39 -21.54 -3.40
CA GLN A 62 19.44 -20.60 -2.28
C GLN A 62 20.88 -20.23 -1.89
N GLN A 63 21.80 -21.21 -1.90
CA GLN A 63 23.22 -20.95 -1.62
C GLN A 63 23.85 -20.04 -2.68
N LEU A 64 23.54 -20.24 -3.97
CA LEU A 64 24.03 -19.34 -5.03
C LEU A 64 23.48 -17.92 -4.91
N LYS A 65 22.20 -17.77 -4.57
CA LYS A 65 21.61 -16.44 -4.34
C LYS A 65 22.30 -15.73 -3.19
N LYS A 66 22.60 -16.47 -2.11
CA LYS A 66 23.31 -15.95 -0.95
C LYS A 66 24.74 -15.53 -1.30
N GLU A 67 25.50 -16.41 -1.95
CA GLU A 67 26.88 -16.13 -2.39
C GLU A 67 26.94 -14.94 -3.35
N ARG A 68 25.99 -14.86 -4.28
CA ARG A 68 25.83 -13.72 -5.18
C ARG A 68 25.67 -12.41 -4.41
N THR A 69 24.73 -12.35 -3.47
CA THR A 69 24.50 -11.16 -2.63
C THR A 69 25.73 -10.80 -1.80
N GLU A 70 26.45 -11.79 -1.26
CA GLU A 70 27.68 -11.59 -0.51
C GLU A 70 28.80 -10.99 -1.37
N ASN A 71 28.94 -11.45 -2.62
CA ASN A 71 29.92 -10.91 -3.57
C ASN A 71 29.60 -9.45 -3.93
N TYR A 72 28.34 -9.12 -4.19
CA TYR A 72 27.91 -7.73 -4.43
C TYR A 72 28.18 -6.83 -3.22
N ALA A 73 27.85 -7.29 -2.01
CA ALA A 73 28.12 -6.55 -0.78
C ALA A 73 29.63 -6.31 -0.57
N SER A 74 30.47 -7.30 -0.89
CA SER A 74 31.93 -7.20 -0.82
C SER A 74 32.49 -6.13 -1.77
N VAL A 75 32.02 -6.08 -3.01
CA VAL A 75 32.45 -5.06 -3.99
C VAL A 75 32.03 -3.65 -3.56
N VAL A 76 30.82 -3.49 -3.00
CA VAL A 76 30.37 -2.19 -2.47
C VAL A 76 31.24 -1.73 -1.30
N GLU A 77 31.61 -2.64 -0.39
CA GLU A 77 32.54 -2.32 0.69
C GLU A 77 33.95 -1.96 0.17
N LEU A 78 34.41 -2.57 -0.92
CA LEU A 78 35.68 -2.21 -1.55
C LEU A 78 35.66 -0.81 -2.16
N ILE A 79 34.57 -0.44 -2.82
CA ILE A 79 34.39 0.91 -3.35
C ILE A 79 34.34 1.93 -2.21
N ARG A 80 33.67 1.59 -1.10
CA ARG A 80 33.55 2.48 0.07
C ARG A 80 34.89 2.70 0.79
N ARG A 81 35.77 1.70 0.80
CA ARG A 81 37.07 1.74 1.51
C ARG A 81 38.23 2.18 0.61
N GLY A 82 38.08 2.07 -0.71
CA GLY A 82 39.10 2.41 -1.68
C GLY A 82 39.16 3.91 -1.96
N ASP A 83 40.32 4.37 -2.43
CA ASP A 83 40.48 5.72 -2.94
C ASP A 83 39.75 5.88 -4.28
N GLY A 84 39.49 7.13 -4.71
CA GLY A 84 38.72 7.41 -5.94
C GLY A 84 39.24 6.71 -7.19
N VAL A 85 40.57 6.58 -7.34
CA VAL A 85 41.22 5.87 -8.45
C VAL A 85 40.92 4.37 -8.42
N HIS A 86 40.83 3.77 -7.23
CA HIS A 86 40.53 2.35 -7.07
C HIS A 86 39.06 2.04 -7.37
N ALA A 87 38.16 2.93 -6.98
CA ALA A 87 36.74 2.84 -7.33
C ALA A 87 36.51 2.92 -8.84
N GLU A 88 37.23 3.81 -9.55
CA GLU A 88 37.16 3.92 -11.00
C GLU A 88 37.67 2.65 -11.71
N GLN A 89 38.76 2.05 -11.22
CA GLN A 89 39.28 0.78 -11.75
C GLN A 89 38.29 -0.38 -11.55
N ILE A 90 37.62 -0.45 -10.40
CA ILE A 90 36.57 -1.45 -10.14
C ILE A 90 35.40 -1.24 -11.12
N ALA A 91 34.95 0.01 -11.29
CA ALA A 91 33.89 0.34 -12.23
C ALA A 91 34.27 0.08 -13.70
N GLN A 92 35.54 0.24 -14.07
CA GLN A 92 36.04 -0.07 -15.40
C GLN A 92 36.02 -1.58 -15.66
N ARG A 93 36.51 -2.39 -14.71
CA ARG A 93 36.50 -3.85 -14.82
C ARG A 93 35.09 -4.45 -14.91
N ILE A 94 34.12 -3.83 -14.23
CA ILE A 94 32.70 -4.24 -14.34
C ILE A 94 32.14 -3.89 -15.72
N ARG A 95 32.52 -2.73 -16.28
CA ARG A 95 32.05 -2.28 -17.61
C ARG A 95 32.66 -3.08 -18.77
N GLU A 96 33.90 -3.54 -18.62
CA GLU A 96 34.62 -4.30 -19.66
C GLU A 96 34.32 -5.80 -19.65
N ALA A 97 33.68 -6.32 -18.60
CA ALA A 97 33.39 -7.74 -18.48
C ALA A 97 32.16 -8.18 -19.28
N GLU A 98 32.23 -9.39 -19.85
CA GLU A 98 31.11 -10.01 -20.58
C GLU A 98 29.90 -10.34 -19.69
N SER A 99 30.13 -10.54 -18.39
CA SER A 99 29.08 -10.79 -17.40
C SER A 99 29.40 -10.10 -16.07
N VAL A 100 28.40 -9.39 -15.53
CA VAL A 100 28.52 -8.66 -14.27
C VAL A 100 28.76 -9.62 -13.10
N ASP A 101 28.11 -10.80 -13.12
CA ASP A 101 28.23 -11.77 -12.03
C ASP A 101 29.63 -12.40 -11.95
N THR A 102 30.27 -12.64 -13.10
CA THR A 102 31.66 -13.16 -13.14
C THR A 102 32.64 -12.08 -12.72
N ALA A 103 32.46 -10.84 -13.19
CA ALA A 103 33.31 -9.71 -12.80
C ALA A 103 33.25 -9.46 -11.29
N VAL A 104 32.06 -9.47 -10.71
CA VAL A 104 31.83 -9.26 -9.27
C VAL A 104 32.40 -10.42 -8.46
N GLY A 105 32.27 -11.67 -8.93
CA GLY A 105 32.91 -12.83 -8.31
C GLY A 105 34.44 -12.76 -8.34
N ASP A 106 35.03 -12.35 -9.46
CA ASP A 106 36.49 -12.23 -9.64
C ASP A 106 37.07 -11.08 -8.80
N ILE A 107 36.36 -9.96 -8.69
CA ILE A 107 36.78 -8.83 -7.85
C ILE A 107 36.68 -9.19 -6.36
N ALA A 108 35.59 -9.86 -5.94
CA ALA A 108 35.41 -10.32 -4.57
C ALA A 108 36.46 -11.36 -4.15
N SER A 109 36.78 -12.30 -5.04
CA SER A 109 37.79 -13.35 -4.79
C SER A 109 39.22 -12.80 -4.79
N ALA A 110 39.57 -11.89 -5.70
CA ALA A 110 40.88 -11.23 -5.72
C ALA A 110 41.13 -10.41 -4.44
N SER A 111 40.09 -9.78 -3.89
CA SER A 111 40.17 -9.06 -2.61
C SER A 111 40.47 -10.00 -1.43
N LEU A 112 39.88 -11.20 -1.42
CA LEU A 112 40.12 -12.19 -0.37
C LEU A 112 41.60 -12.64 -0.34
N LEU A 113 42.23 -12.76 -1.51
CA LEU A 113 43.64 -13.11 -1.67
C LEU A 113 44.61 -11.96 -1.31
N LEU A 114 44.19 -10.71 -1.48
CA LEU A 114 44.96 -9.53 -1.06
C LEU A 114 44.84 -9.26 0.44
N GLN A 115 43.69 -9.59 1.05
CA GLN A 115 43.50 -9.47 2.50
C GLN A 115 44.36 -10.48 3.28
N THR A 116 44.57 -11.69 2.75
CA THR A 116 45.43 -12.71 3.37
C THR A 116 46.93 -12.35 3.32
N SER A 117 47.39 -11.62 2.31
CA SER A 117 48.77 -11.11 2.26
C SER A 117 48.98 -9.86 3.15
N SER A 118 47.94 -9.05 3.37
CA SER A 118 48.04 -7.82 4.18
C SER A 118 48.05 -8.03 5.71
N ARG A 119 47.57 -9.20 6.19
CA ARG A 119 47.55 -9.52 7.63
C ARG A 119 48.94 -9.78 8.23
N ALA A 120 49.97 -9.97 7.42
CA ALA A 120 51.34 -10.19 7.91
C ALA A 120 52.09 -8.90 8.32
N VAL A 121 51.58 -7.69 8.02
CA VAL A 121 52.40 -6.45 8.12
C VAL A 121 51.82 -5.34 9.01
N LYS A 122 50.60 -5.43 9.56
CA LYS A 122 50.03 -4.33 10.36
C LYS A 122 49.75 -4.70 11.82
N ALA A 123 50.83 -4.95 12.55
CA ALA A 123 50.86 -4.88 14.01
C ALA A 123 51.79 -3.73 14.46
N ALA A 124 51.38 -2.48 14.23
CA ALA A 124 51.94 -1.32 14.93
C ALA A 124 51.11 -0.07 14.69
N THR A 125 50.86 0.69 15.77
CA THR A 125 50.40 2.09 15.85
C THR A 125 48.97 2.41 15.38
N GLY A 126 48.07 2.57 16.35
CA GLY A 126 46.81 3.31 16.17
C GLY A 126 47.05 4.83 16.33
N PRO A 127 46.43 5.69 15.50
CA PRO A 127 46.43 7.14 15.70
C PRO A 127 45.22 7.59 16.53
N PRO A 128 45.29 8.79 17.17
CA PRO A 128 44.30 9.22 18.17
C PRO A 128 42.98 9.65 17.53
N LEU A 129 41.92 9.62 18.34
CA LEU A 129 40.56 10.00 17.98
C LEU A 129 40.51 11.46 17.50
N ARG A 130 40.21 11.63 16.21
CA ARG A 130 40.00 12.93 15.57
C ARG A 130 38.58 13.40 15.87
N GLN A 131 38.45 14.50 16.62
CA GLN A 131 37.17 15.20 16.80
C GLN A 131 36.72 15.78 15.46
N TYR A 132 35.48 15.47 15.05
CA TYR A 132 34.87 16.01 13.84
C TYR A 132 34.28 17.40 14.10
N PRO A 133 34.49 18.39 13.23
CA PRO A 133 33.70 19.63 13.25
C PRO A 133 32.25 19.34 12.88
N ALA A 134 31.33 20.19 13.35
CA ALA A 134 29.90 20.09 13.11
C ALA A 134 29.59 19.92 11.61
N ALA A 135 28.70 18.97 11.33
CA ALA A 135 28.39 18.45 10.01
C ALA A 135 28.14 19.55 8.96
N ALA A 136 28.95 19.58 7.91
CA ALA A 136 28.50 20.05 6.62
C ALA A 136 27.38 19.12 6.14
N SER A 137 26.31 19.70 5.61
CA SER A 137 25.16 19.01 5.03
C SER A 137 25.63 17.98 4.01
N ARG A 138 25.57 16.70 4.38
CA ARG A 138 25.71 15.61 3.43
C ARG A 138 24.63 15.79 2.37
N PRO A 139 24.92 15.65 1.06
CA PRO A 139 23.86 15.46 0.09
C PRO A 139 23.21 14.11 0.42
N LEU A 140 22.10 14.15 1.14
CA LEU A 140 21.17 13.04 1.17
C LEU A 140 20.79 12.78 -0.28
N LEU A 141 20.79 11.51 -0.71
CA LEU A 141 20.13 11.09 -1.93
C LEU A 141 18.64 11.34 -1.74
N THR A 142 18.23 12.61 -1.83
CA THR A 142 16.84 12.99 -1.92
C THR A 142 16.53 12.88 -3.40
N SER A 143 15.78 11.84 -3.75
CA SER A 143 15.12 11.82 -5.03
C SER A 143 14.36 13.15 -5.19
N PRO A 144 14.34 13.80 -6.36
CA PRO A 144 13.47 14.96 -6.58
C PRO A 144 11.99 14.66 -6.28
N TYR A 145 11.62 13.38 -6.23
CA TYR A 145 10.29 12.87 -5.88
C TYR A 145 10.06 12.69 -4.37
N GLU A 146 11.07 12.89 -3.52
CA GLU A 146 10.98 12.83 -2.05
C GLU A 146 10.88 14.22 -1.40
N ASP A 147 10.88 15.28 -2.21
CA ASP A 147 10.59 16.64 -1.73
C ASP A 147 9.08 16.81 -1.56
N CYS A 148 8.62 17.11 -0.35
CA CYS A 148 7.20 17.37 -0.08
C CYS A 148 6.66 18.61 -0.83
N ASP A 149 7.54 19.47 -1.34
CA ASP A 149 7.18 20.59 -2.23
C ASP A 149 7.09 20.17 -3.71
N PHE A 150 7.53 18.95 -4.05
CA PHE A 150 7.44 18.40 -5.40
C PHE A 150 6.07 17.78 -5.66
N VAL A 151 5.21 18.55 -6.32
CA VAL A 151 3.93 18.06 -6.84
C VAL A 151 4.16 17.43 -8.21
N PHE A 152 4.14 16.10 -8.27
CA PHE A 152 4.39 15.27 -9.46
C PHE A 152 3.63 15.74 -10.71
N GLU A 153 2.40 16.20 -10.54
CA GLU A 153 1.51 16.66 -11.62
C GLU A 153 2.03 17.88 -12.38
N LYS A 154 2.73 18.83 -11.71
CA LYS A 154 3.29 20.01 -12.39
C LYS A 154 4.26 19.63 -13.51
N ARG A 155 4.95 18.48 -13.37
CA ARG A 155 5.88 17.99 -14.40
C ARG A 155 5.15 17.36 -15.59
N TYR A 156 4.04 16.68 -15.34
CA TYR A 156 3.18 16.11 -16.39
C TYR A 156 2.58 17.20 -17.28
N ASP A 157 2.09 18.30 -16.69
CA ASP A 157 1.53 19.43 -17.45
C ASP A 157 2.58 20.17 -18.30
N THR A 158 3.83 20.23 -17.84
CA THR A 158 4.91 20.88 -18.59
C THR A 158 5.36 20.09 -19.81
N ASP A 159 5.19 18.76 -19.83
CA ASP A 159 5.63 17.90 -20.92
C ASP A 159 4.72 18.06 -22.14
N ALA A 160 5.32 18.47 -23.27
CA ALA A 160 4.62 18.68 -24.54
C ALA A 160 3.94 17.41 -25.08
N TYR A 161 4.36 16.22 -24.62
CA TYR A 161 3.73 14.95 -24.97
C TYR A 161 2.30 14.84 -24.41
N TYR A 162 2.08 15.24 -23.16
CA TYR A 162 0.79 15.14 -22.46
C TYR A 162 -0.13 16.35 -22.68
N ARG A 163 0.40 17.46 -23.20
CA ARG A 163 -0.34 18.70 -23.54
C ARG A 163 -1.38 18.55 -24.66
N ARG A 164 -1.58 17.35 -25.20
CA ARG A 164 -2.56 17.05 -26.26
C ARG A 164 -3.99 16.88 -25.73
N VAL A 165 -4.16 16.80 -24.42
CA VAL A 165 -5.48 16.70 -23.78
C VAL A 165 -5.96 18.10 -23.43
N ASP A 166 -7.19 18.42 -23.81
CA ASP A 166 -7.84 19.67 -23.42
C ASP A 166 -7.95 19.72 -21.89
N PRO A 167 -7.37 20.73 -21.20
CA PRO A 167 -7.47 20.87 -19.74
C PRO A 167 -8.92 20.99 -19.24
N SER A 168 -9.86 21.37 -20.12
CA SER A 168 -11.28 21.47 -19.82
C SER A 168 -12.06 20.18 -20.05
N LEU A 169 -11.39 19.09 -20.47
CA LEU A 169 -12.03 17.80 -20.71
C LEU A 169 -12.50 17.17 -19.40
N PHE A 170 -13.79 17.31 -19.12
CA PHE A 170 -14.46 16.62 -18.04
C PHE A 170 -14.89 15.22 -18.50
N VAL A 171 -14.22 14.18 -18.01
CA VAL A 171 -14.61 12.79 -18.27
C VAL A 171 -15.56 12.34 -17.16
N ASP A 172 -16.83 12.19 -17.49
CA ASP A 172 -17.81 11.71 -16.52
C ASP A 172 -17.56 10.21 -16.21
N VAL A 173 -17.33 9.90 -14.94
CA VAL A 173 -17.17 8.53 -14.47
C VAL A 173 -18.54 8.07 -14.00
N SER A 174 -19.10 7.06 -14.68
CA SER A 174 -20.44 6.56 -14.39
C SER A 174 -20.56 6.13 -12.92
N GLY A 175 -21.55 6.66 -12.21
CA GLY A 175 -21.85 6.29 -10.83
C GLY A 175 -23.26 6.67 -10.42
N HIS A 176 -23.61 6.44 -9.15
CA HIS A 176 -24.91 6.79 -8.61
C HIS A 176 -24.99 8.29 -8.32
N ASP A 177 -26.13 8.92 -8.61
CA ASP A 177 -26.40 10.31 -8.24
C ASP A 177 -26.78 10.41 -6.75
N LEU A 178 -25.81 10.74 -5.91
CA LEU A 178 -26.03 10.94 -4.47
C LEU A 178 -26.34 12.42 -4.16
N PRO A 179 -27.27 12.72 -3.24
CA PRO A 179 -27.60 14.08 -2.82
C PRO A 179 -26.56 14.62 -1.82
N LEU A 180 -25.30 14.70 -2.21
CA LEU A 180 -24.15 15.10 -1.37
C LEU A 180 -24.27 16.52 -0.79
N SER A 181 -25.00 17.41 -1.44
CA SER A 181 -25.32 18.77 -0.98
C SER A 181 -26.04 18.80 0.37
N ASN A 182 -26.65 17.68 0.79
CA ASN A 182 -27.28 17.57 2.11
C ASN A 182 -26.25 17.38 3.24
N TRP A 183 -25.02 17.00 2.90
CA TRP A 183 -23.97 16.60 3.83
C TRP A 183 -22.84 17.63 3.94
N THR A 184 -22.83 18.66 3.10
CA THR A 184 -21.78 19.70 3.07
C THR A 184 -22.36 21.08 2.77
N LYS A 185 -21.73 22.12 3.33
CA LYS A 185 -22.02 23.53 3.00
C LYS A 185 -21.11 24.09 1.92
N VAL A 186 -20.07 23.35 1.52
CA VAL A 186 -19.02 23.85 0.63
C VAL A 186 -19.53 24.04 -0.80
N SER A 187 -20.40 23.16 -1.28
CA SER A 187 -20.92 23.19 -2.64
C SER A 187 -22.33 22.61 -2.73
N THR A 188 -23.15 23.18 -3.61
CA THR A 188 -24.48 22.67 -3.96
C THR A 188 -24.47 21.81 -5.22
N ASP A 189 -23.34 21.73 -5.92
CA ASP A 189 -23.20 21.00 -7.18
C ASP A 189 -22.97 19.50 -6.92
N ASN A 190 -24.08 18.76 -6.81
CA ASN A 190 -24.05 17.32 -6.64
C ASN A 190 -23.32 16.60 -7.77
N ARG A 191 -23.41 17.08 -9.01
CA ARG A 191 -22.78 16.39 -10.14
C ARG A 191 -21.25 16.39 -9.98
N ARG A 192 -20.66 17.55 -9.67
CA ARG A 192 -19.21 17.64 -9.42
C ARG A 192 -18.80 16.80 -8.21
N MET A 193 -19.54 16.86 -7.11
CA MET A 193 -19.21 16.09 -5.91
C MET A 193 -19.30 14.58 -6.13
N ASN A 194 -20.29 14.10 -6.88
CA ASN A 194 -20.40 12.68 -7.24
C ASN A 194 -19.24 12.25 -8.15
N HIS A 195 -18.84 13.10 -9.11
CA HIS A 195 -17.66 12.83 -9.93
C HIS A 195 -16.38 12.69 -9.09
N LEU A 196 -16.14 13.60 -8.14
CA LEU A 196 -15.00 13.51 -7.21
C LEU A 196 -15.05 12.20 -6.42
N LEU A 197 -16.19 11.86 -5.85
CA LEU A 197 -16.35 10.62 -5.08
C LEU A 197 -16.15 9.36 -5.96
N ASN A 198 -16.60 9.41 -7.22
CA ASN A 198 -16.36 8.32 -8.17
C ASN A 198 -14.87 8.20 -8.53
N LEU A 199 -14.13 9.31 -8.67
CA LEU A 199 -12.68 9.27 -8.84
C LEU A 199 -12.02 8.56 -7.66
N PHE A 200 -12.42 8.89 -6.42
CA PHE A 200 -11.92 8.19 -5.24
C PHE A 200 -12.12 6.67 -5.31
N PHE A 201 -13.28 6.18 -5.75
CA PHE A 201 -13.52 4.74 -5.90
C PHE A 201 -12.91 4.12 -7.18
N THR A 202 -12.41 4.93 -8.11
CA THR A 202 -11.80 4.45 -9.36
C THR A 202 -10.31 4.18 -9.17
N TRP A 203 -9.63 5.02 -8.38
CA TRP A 203 -8.21 4.91 -8.12
C TRP A 203 -7.94 4.00 -6.91
N ASP A 204 -6.98 3.07 -7.07
CA ASP A 204 -6.50 2.24 -5.95
C ASP A 204 -5.87 3.16 -4.90
N ASN A 205 -6.50 3.21 -3.73
CA ASN A 205 -6.08 4.07 -2.64
C ASN A 205 -6.21 3.32 -1.31
N VAL A 206 -5.35 3.69 -0.36
CA VAL A 206 -5.25 3.00 0.94
C VAL A 206 -6.53 3.07 1.76
N VAL A 207 -7.38 4.06 1.52
CA VAL A 207 -8.61 4.33 2.28
C VAL A 207 -9.80 3.52 1.77
N GLU A 208 -9.82 3.09 0.51
CA GLU A 208 -10.92 2.32 -0.08
C GLU A 208 -11.23 1.04 0.72
N ARG A 209 -10.20 0.40 1.28
CA ARG A 209 -10.32 -0.85 2.06
C ARG A 209 -11.12 -0.69 3.35
N ILE A 210 -11.24 0.52 3.88
CA ILE A 210 -12.02 0.78 5.09
C ILE A 210 -13.42 1.31 4.78
N ILE A 211 -13.80 1.46 3.51
CA ILE A 211 -15.10 1.98 3.08
C ILE A 211 -15.90 0.91 2.35
N TYR A 212 -17.00 0.45 2.95
CA TYR A 212 -17.92 -0.43 2.24
C TYR A 212 -18.90 0.38 1.38
N ARG A 213 -18.59 0.54 0.10
CA ARG A 213 -19.30 1.42 -0.85
C ARG A 213 -20.83 1.24 -0.87
N PRO A 214 -21.40 0.02 -0.93
CA PRO A 214 -22.85 -0.16 -1.06
C PRO A 214 -23.65 0.49 0.09
N ILE A 215 -23.18 0.32 1.34
CA ILE A 215 -23.88 0.85 2.50
C ILE A 215 -23.68 2.38 2.62
N LEU A 216 -22.49 2.88 2.27
CA LEU A 216 -22.21 4.32 2.24
C LEU A 216 -23.15 5.02 1.27
N GLU A 217 -23.25 4.53 0.03
CA GLU A 217 -24.14 5.11 -0.99
C GLU A 217 -25.62 5.00 -0.60
N GLU A 218 -26.02 3.90 0.02
CA GLU A 218 -27.39 3.75 0.53
C GLU A 218 -27.70 4.77 1.62
N ASN A 219 -26.80 4.96 2.58
CA ASN A 219 -26.99 5.89 3.68
C ASN A 219 -26.87 7.35 3.24
N ALA A 220 -25.99 7.67 2.28
CA ALA A 220 -25.87 9.00 1.70
C ALA A 220 -27.14 9.45 0.96
N ARG A 221 -27.91 8.49 0.39
CA ARG A 221 -29.22 8.76 -0.23
C ARG A 221 -30.33 9.03 0.78
N ARG A 222 -30.21 8.52 2.00
CA ARG A 222 -31.22 8.78 3.04
C ARG A 222 -31.10 10.26 3.43
N LEU A 223 -32.17 11.02 3.20
CA LEU A 223 -32.22 12.41 3.67
C LEU A 223 -32.03 12.43 5.18
N ARG A 224 -31.15 13.31 5.64
CA ARG A 224 -31.16 13.75 7.04
C ARG A 224 -32.55 14.33 7.28
N ARG A 225 -33.41 13.66 8.06
CA ARG A 225 -34.63 14.28 8.57
C ARG A 225 -34.15 15.42 9.48
N GLY A 226 -34.11 16.63 8.93
CA GLY A 226 -33.50 17.78 9.59
C GLY A 226 -34.28 18.19 10.83
N HIS A 227 -33.52 18.60 11.86
CA HIS A 227 -33.90 19.47 12.96
C HIS A 227 -35.30 20.11 12.88
N GLN A 228 -36.23 19.56 13.66
CA GLN A 228 -37.17 20.37 14.42
C GLN A 228 -37.63 19.58 15.66
N GLY A 229 -37.11 19.95 16.82
CA GLY A 229 -37.85 19.86 18.07
C GLY A 229 -37.92 18.55 18.85
N ASP A 230 -37.31 17.44 18.42
CA ASP A 230 -37.21 16.26 19.28
C ASP A 230 -35.84 15.60 19.17
N TYR A 231 -35.15 15.55 20.30
CA TYR A 231 -33.82 14.99 20.47
C TYR A 231 -33.96 13.47 20.55
N ASP A 232 -34.33 12.82 19.44
CA ASP A 232 -34.25 11.36 19.32
C ASP A 232 -33.12 10.98 18.36
N ASP A 233 -31.94 11.00 18.97
CA ASP A 233 -30.57 10.87 18.48
C ASP A 233 -30.22 9.44 18.02
N ASN A 234 -31.20 8.71 17.46
CA ASN A 234 -31.12 7.25 17.29
C ASN A 234 -31.10 6.76 15.82
N THR A 235 -30.87 7.65 14.84
CA THR A 235 -30.67 7.24 13.44
C THR A 235 -29.54 8.03 12.76
N ASP A 236 -28.50 8.39 13.50
CA ASP A 236 -27.22 8.69 12.86
C ASP A 236 -26.71 7.37 12.29
N SER A 237 -26.60 7.28 10.97
CA SER A 237 -26.17 6.04 10.36
C SER A 237 -24.70 5.80 10.68
N ASP A 238 -24.39 4.68 11.34
CA ASP A 238 -23.02 4.35 11.75
C ASP A 238 -21.99 4.39 10.62
N PHE A 239 -22.42 4.27 9.35
CA PHE A 239 -21.57 4.20 8.17
C PHE A 239 -21.62 5.46 7.28
N CYS A 240 -22.35 6.52 7.66
CA CYS A 240 -22.38 7.77 6.90
C CYS A 240 -22.64 8.97 7.80
N SER A 241 -21.74 9.94 7.76
CA SER A 241 -21.86 11.18 8.53
C SER A 241 -21.40 12.37 7.69
N PRO A 242 -21.80 13.62 8.04
CA PRO A 242 -21.28 14.82 7.38
C PRO A 242 -19.75 14.88 7.49
N PHE A 243 -19.18 14.45 8.62
CA PHE A 243 -17.73 14.36 8.79
C PHE A 243 -17.09 13.46 7.73
N LEU A 244 -17.59 12.22 7.57
CA LEU A 244 -17.06 11.26 6.61
C LEU A 244 -17.19 11.76 5.17
N ILE A 245 -18.36 12.29 4.77
CA ILE A 245 -18.58 12.75 3.40
C ILE A 245 -17.64 13.90 3.05
N ASN A 246 -17.48 14.88 3.95
CA ASN A 246 -16.55 15.99 3.71
C ASN A 246 -15.10 15.51 3.68
N ALA A 247 -14.70 14.57 4.53
CA ALA A 247 -13.36 13.99 4.50
C ALA A 247 -13.10 13.26 3.16
N LEU A 248 -14.04 12.42 2.71
CA LEU A 248 -13.94 11.71 1.44
C LEU A 248 -13.84 12.68 0.27
N LEU A 249 -14.64 13.74 0.24
CA LEU A 249 -14.58 14.77 -0.81
C LEU A 249 -13.25 15.52 -0.79
N ALA A 250 -12.73 15.85 0.40
CA ALA A 250 -11.41 16.49 0.53
C ALA A 250 -10.30 15.61 -0.06
N LEU A 251 -10.28 14.32 0.28
CA LEU A 251 -9.31 13.36 -0.27
C LEU A 251 -9.53 13.12 -1.76
N SER A 252 -10.79 13.06 -2.21
CA SER A 252 -11.15 12.88 -3.62
C SER A 252 -10.59 13.99 -4.51
N CYS A 253 -10.47 15.21 -3.98
CA CYS A 253 -9.88 16.32 -4.71
C CYS A 253 -8.43 16.02 -5.13
N LEU A 254 -7.68 15.17 -4.42
CA LEU A 254 -6.31 14.79 -4.82
C LEU A 254 -6.25 14.15 -6.21
N TYR A 255 -7.33 13.53 -6.66
CA TYR A 255 -7.41 12.87 -7.97
C TYR A 255 -7.92 13.79 -9.09
N SER A 256 -8.14 15.08 -8.81
CA SER A 256 -8.64 16.06 -9.77
C SER A 256 -7.73 17.28 -9.84
N MET A 257 -7.58 17.81 -11.05
CA MET A 257 -6.90 19.09 -11.29
C MET A 257 -7.89 20.23 -11.58
N ASP A 258 -9.20 20.04 -11.38
CA ASP A 258 -10.21 21.08 -11.57
C ASP A 258 -9.91 22.29 -10.65
N PRO A 259 -9.68 23.50 -11.18
CA PRO A 259 -9.44 24.71 -10.40
C PRO A 259 -10.50 24.98 -9.34
N ALA A 260 -11.75 24.54 -9.55
CA ALA A 260 -12.83 24.70 -8.57
C ALA A 260 -12.63 23.91 -7.27
N THR A 261 -11.69 22.96 -7.24
CA THR A 261 -11.37 22.17 -6.04
C THR A 261 -10.34 22.83 -5.11
N TYR A 262 -9.69 23.91 -5.57
CA TYR A 262 -8.65 24.63 -4.84
C TYR A 262 -9.25 25.80 -4.07
N LYS A 263 -8.81 26.01 -2.83
CA LYS A 263 -9.13 27.25 -2.09
C LYS A 263 -8.34 28.45 -2.66
N ASP A 264 -7.10 28.22 -3.07
CA ASP A 264 -6.28 29.16 -3.83
C ASP A 264 -5.70 28.44 -5.07
N PRO A 265 -6.13 28.79 -6.29
CA PRO A 265 -5.62 28.17 -7.52
C PRO A 265 -4.09 28.31 -7.71
N ALA A 266 -3.45 29.29 -7.06
CA ALA A 266 -2.00 29.47 -7.14
C ALA A 266 -1.22 28.52 -6.22
N ASP A 267 -1.85 27.98 -5.17
CA ASP A 267 -1.22 27.09 -4.19
C ASP A 267 -1.79 25.66 -4.29
N PRO A 268 -1.02 24.70 -4.84
CA PRO A 268 -1.42 23.31 -4.93
C PRO A 268 -1.78 22.65 -3.59
N LYS A 269 -1.21 23.13 -2.47
CA LYS A 269 -1.48 22.60 -1.12
C LYS A 269 -2.86 23.00 -0.60
N THR A 270 -3.61 23.80 -1.35
CA THR A 270 -4.97 24.21 -1.00
C THR A 270 -6.07 23.39 -1.69
N ARG A 271 -5.70 22.41 -2.50
CA ARG A 271 -6.62 21.46 -3.12
C ARG A 271 -7.43 20.72 -2.06
N GLY A 272 -8.76 20.69 -2.18
CA GLY A 272 -9.64 20.03 -1.22
C GLY A 272 -9.79 20.73 0.13
N ARG A 273 -9.12 21.87 0.35
CA ARG A 273 -9.00 22.51 1.68
C ARG A 273 -10.33 22.98 2.26
N LEU A 274 -11.28 23.41 1.43
CA LEU A 274 -12.60 23.84 1.88
C LEU A 274 -13.39 22.68 2.51
N TRP A 275 -13.39 21.49 1.88
CA TRP A 275 -14.01 20.30 2.45
C TRP A 275 -13.28 19.79 3.68
N ALA A 276 -11.94 19.86 3.70
CA ALA A 276 -11.16 19.50 4.89
C ALA A 276 -11.46 20.41 6.08
N GLU A 277 -11.65 21.72 5.86
CA GLU A 277 -12.08 22.66 6.90
C GLU A 277 -13.49 22.34 7.42
N GLU A 278 -14.46 22.08 6.54
CA GLU A 278 -15.82 21.68 6.94
C GLU A 278 -15.84 20.34 7.69
N ALA A 279 -15.04 19.36 7.25
CA ALA A 279 -14.89 18.08 7.96
C ALA A 279 -14.41 18.30 9.40
N ARG A 280 -13.42 19.18 9.62
CA ARG A 280 -12.94 19.49 10.97
C ARG A 280 -13.99 20.16 11.85
N LEU A 281 -14.86 20.99 11.27
CA LEU A 281 -15.99 21.56 12.02
C LEU A 281 -16.99 20.47 12.46
N HIS A 282 -17.24 19.48 11.61
CA HIS A 282 -18.09 18.35 11.97
C HIS A 282 -17.45 17.44 13.02
N LEU A 283 -16.14 17.22 12.96
CA LEU A 283 -15.41 16.39 13.92
C LEU A 283 -15.57 16.87 15.37
N GLN A 284 -15.67 18.19 15.60
CA GLN A 284 -15.89 18.76 16.93
C GLN A 284 -17.23 18.34 17.56
N ASN A 285 -18.20 17.97 16.74
CA ASN A 285 -19.53 17.54 17.18
C ASN A 285 -19.65 16.01 17.28
N CYS A 286 -18.61 15.25 16.89
CA CYS A 286 -18.59 13.80 16.99
C CYS A 286 -18.20 13.37 18.42
N THR A 287 -19.19 13.06 19.24
CA THR A 287 -18.99 12.66 20.64
C THR A 287 -19.02 11.15 20.86
N ARG A 288 -19.67 10.40 19.95
CA ARG A 288 -19.79 8.94 20.03
C ARG A 288 -18.85 8.24 19.04
N PRO A 289 -18.22 7.12 19.45
CA PRO A 289 -17.47 6.28 18.51
C PRO A 289 -18.43 5.66 17.49
N SER A 290 -18.09 5.75 16.22
CA SER A 290 -18.85 5.16 15.11
C SER A 290 -17.91 4.75 13.97
N ILE A 291 -18.37 3.86 13.09
CA ILE A 291 -17.58 3.44 11.92
C ILE A 291 -17.27 4.64 11.03
N ALA A 292 -18.23 5.55 10.82
CA ALA A 292 -18.04 6.76 10.04
C ALA A 292 -17.01 7.72 10.67
N LEU A 293 -16.94 7.79 12.01
CA LEU A 293 -15.92 8.57 12.70
C LEU A 293 -14.52 7.96 12.48
N MET A 294 -14.37 6.65 12.68
CA MET A 294 -13.11 5.94 12.41
C MET A 294 -12.65 6.17 10.96
N GLN A 295 -13.56 5.93 10.00
CA GLN A 295 -13.30 6.12 8.59
C GLN A 295 -12.87 7.55 8.27
N GLY A 296 -13.62 8.55 8.74
CA GLY A 296 -13.32 9.95 8.47
C GLY A 296 -11.97 10.39 9.07
N LEU A 297 -11.61 9.90 10.27
CA LEU A 297 -10.31 10.18 10.89
C LEU A 297 -9.16 9.62 10.04
N TYR A 298 -9.30 8.39 9.54
CA TYR A 298 -8.31 7.78 8.65
C TYR A 298 -8.23 8.50 7.30
N VAL A 299 -9.36 8.93 6.73
CA VAL A 299 -9.37 9.72 5.49
C VAL A 299 -8.64 11.05 5.70
N MET A 300 -8.91 11.74 6.80
CA MET A 300 -8.26 13.01 7.16
C MET A 300 -6.75 12.83 7.40
N LEU A 301 -6.35 11.71 8.02
CA LEU A 301 -4.94 11.34 8.19
C LEU A 301 -4.21 11.32 6.84
N ILE A 302 -4.75 10.59 5.86
CA ILE A 302 -4.14 10.45 4.53
C ILE A 302 -4.14 11.79 3.78
N TYR A 303 -5.23 12.56 3.89
CA TYR A 303 -5.32 13.88 3.29
C TYR A 303 -4.25 14.84 3.85
N GLU A 304 -4.09 14.93 5.17
CA GLU A 304 -3.07 15.78 5.79
C GLU A 304 -1.65 15.32 5.43
N ALA A 305 -1.41 14.00 5.41
CA ALA A 305 -0.11 13.46 5.03
C ALA A 305 0.27 13.79 3.58
N SER A 306 -0.73 14.00 2.70
CA SER A 306 -0.51 14.24 1.28
C SER A 306 -0.28 15.72 0.93
N LEU A 307 -0.99 16.65 1.58
CA LEU A 307 -0.96 18.08 1.20
C LEU A 307 -0.58 19.05 2.34
N SER A 308 -0.58 18.59 3.59
CA SER A 308 -0.41 19.43 4.76
C SER A 308 1.01 19.31 5.34
N ASP A 309 1.30 20.10 6.36
CA ASP A 309 2.57 20.05 7.11
C ASP A 309 2.70 18.82 8.02
N GLY A 310 1.68 17.96 8.03
CA GLY A 310 1.61 16.75 8.85
C GLY A 310 1.37 17.02 10.35
N ALA A 311 1.16 18.27 10.77
CA ALA A 311 1.09 18.63 12.19
C ALA A 311 -0.06 17.93 12.95
N ARG A 312 -1.14 17.56 12.24
CA ARG A 312 -2.32 16.89 12.81
C ARG A 312 -2.41 15.41 12.47
N THR A 313 -1.52 14.90 11.63
CA THR A 313 -1.52 13.51 11.16
C THR A 313 -1.48 12.53 12.32
N LEU A 314 -0.55 12.72 13.27
CA LEU A 314 -0.47 11.86 14.46
C LEU A 314 -1.74 11.93 15.34
N GLN A 315 -2.35 13.11 15.48
CA GLN A 315 -3.58 13.27 16.25
C GLN A 315 -4.73 12.48 15.61
N TYR A 316 -4.89 12.56 14.29
CA TYR A 316 -5.91 11.80 13.56
C TYR A 316 -5.66 10.30 13.66
N LEU A 317 -4.41 9.86 13.55
CA LEU A 317 -4.06 8.45 13.73
C LEU A 317 -4.43 7.97 15.14
N THR A 318 -3.98 8.66 16.19
CA THR A 318 -4.27 8.25 17.57
C THR A 318 -5.77 8.16 17.83
N GLN A 319 -6.55 9.17 17.43
CA GLN A 319 -8.01 9.15 17.60
C GLN A 319 -8.66 8.03 16.78
N CYS A 320 -8.20 7.79 15.55
CA CYS A 320 -8.71 6.69 14.72
C CYS A 320 -8.51 5.34 15.40
N MET A 321 -7.31 5.10 15.95
CA MET A 321 -6.94 3.87 16.63
C MET A 321 -7.73 3.67 17.93
N ASP A 322 -7.97 4.75 18.68
CA ASP A 322 -8.82 4.71 19.86
C ASP A 322 -10.26 4.31 19.52
N VAL A 323 -10.84 4.89 18.47
CA VAL A 323 -12.18 4.52 17.99
C VAL A 323 -12.21 3.08 17.48
N TYR A 324 -11.21 2.68 16.68
CA TYR A 324 -11.09 1.31 16.18
C TYR A 324 -11.05 0.29 17.32
N ARG A 325 -10.25 0.53 18.36
CA ARG A 325 -10.17 -0.32 19.54
C ARG A 325 -11.54 -0.45 20.23
N ILE A 326 -12.23 0.67 20.46
CA ILE A 326 -13.56 0.67 21.08
C ILE A 326 -14.57 -0.13 20.25
N LEU A 327 -14.56 0.03 18.93
CA LEU A 327 -15.45 -0.71 18.03
C LEU A 327 -15.11 -2.20 17.97
N ASN A 328 -13.83 -2.56 18.03
CA ASN A 328 -13.38 -3.95 17.98
C ASN A 328 -13.66 -4.72 19.29
N ASP A 329 -13.62 -4.02 20.43
CA ASP A 329 -13.98 -4.58 21.74
C ASP A 329 -15.51 -4.74 21.89
N GLY A 330 -16.31 -4.06 21.06
CA GLY A 330 -17.76 -4.13 21.07
C GLY A 330 -18.31 -5.46 20.54
N ASN A 331 -19.18 -6.12 21.30
CA ASN A 331 -19.85 -7.33 20.85
C ASN A 331 -21.01 -6.98 19.90
N MET A 332 -20.82 -7.19 18.58
CA MET A 332 -21.83 -6.91 17.54
C MET A 332 -23.18 -7.63 17.74
N ASN A 333 -23.22 -8.67 18.57
CA ASN A 333 -24.47 -9.37 18.89
C ASN A 333 -25.29 -8.69 20.00
N GLU A 334 -24.68 -7.85 20.83
CA GLU A 334 -25.36 -7.16 21.95
C GLU A 334 -26.08 -5.88 21.52
N LEU A 335 -25.77 -5.36 20.34
CA LEU A 335 -26.36 -4.15 19.74
C LEU A 335 -27.43 -4.46 18.68
N ALA A 336 -27.85 -5.72 18.55
CA ALA A 336 -28.84 -6.12 17.55
C ALA A 336 -30.21 -5.54 17.89
N ASP A 337 -30.58 -4.43 17.25
CA ASP A 337 -31.92 -3.87 17.32
C ASP A 337 -32.91 -4.77 16.57
N ASP A 338 -33.77 -5.44 17.32
CA ASP A 338 -34.77 -6.36 16.79
C ASP A 338 -35.82 -5.71 15.87
N THR A 339 -35.86 -4.38 15.81
CA THR A 339 -36.75 -3.62 14.92
C THR A 339 -36.21 -3.44 13.49
N VAL A 340 -34.90 -3.60 13.28
CA VAL A 340 -34.26 -3.42 11.96
C VAL A 340 -34.49 -4.67 11.08
N PRO A 341 -34.82 -4.54 9.78
CA PRO A 341 -34.98 -5.70 8.90
C PRO A 341 -33.72 -6.58 8.82
N GLU A 342 -33.90 -7.90 8.80
CA GLU A 342 -32.78 -8.87 8.79
C GLU A 342 -31.82 -8.66 7.60
N SER A 343 -32.35 -8.29 6.43
CA SER A 343 -31.54 -7.96 5.25
C SER A 343 -30.60 -6.78 5.49
N ARG A 344 -31.06 -5.79 6.25
CA ARG A 344 -30.28 -4.61 6.61
C ARG A 344 -29.22 -4.93 7.67
N ARG A 345 -29.57 -5.70 8.70
CA ARG A 345 -28.61 -6.16 9.72
C ARG A 345 -27.49 -6.99 9.11
N LYS A 346 -27.82 -7.86 8.15
CA LYS A 346 -26.81 -8.65 7.42
C LYS A 346 -25.84 -7.75 6.65
N LEU A 347 -26.36 -6.74 5.94
CA LEU A 347 -25.54 -5.77 5.23
C LEU A 347 -24.64 -4.97 6.18
N GLU A 348 -25.16 -4.55 7.33
CA GLU A 348 -24.40 -3.83 8.35
C GLU A 348 -23.30 -4.69 8.97
N ARG A 349 -23.55 -5.98 9.20
CA ARG A 349 -22.52 -6.94 9.67
C ARG A 349 -21.43 -7.17 8.63
N GLU A 350 -21.81 -7.32 7.36
CA GLU A 350 -20.85 -7.45 6.25
C GLU A 350 -19.99 -6.19 6.11
N ALA A 351 -20.62 -5.02 6.13
CA ALA A 351 -19.96 -3.73 6.06
C ALA A 351 -19.03 -3.49 7.26
N PHE A 352 -19.49 -3.78 8.48
CA PHE A 352 -18.68 -3.68 9.69
C PHE A 352 -17.44 -4.56 9.59
N SER A 353 -17.63 -5.85 9.27
CA SER A 353 -16.54 -6.79 9.07
C SER A 353 -15.53 -6.28 8.03
N TRP A 354 -16.02 -5.82 6.87
CA TRP A 354 -15.17 -5.24 5.82
C TRP A 354 -14.32 -4.07 6.35
N CYS A 355 -14.94 -3.11 7.03
CA CYS A 355 -14.27 -1.92 7.52
C CYS A 355 -13.22 -2.25 8.59
N MET A 356 -13.54 -3.17 9.52
CA MET A 356 -12.63 -3.58 10.59
C MET A 356 -11.44 -4.38 10.05
N TRP A 357 -11.66 -5.31 9.12
CA TRP A 357 -10.57 -6.03 8.44
C TRP A 357 -9.72 -5.10 7.57
N GLY A 358 -10.35 -4.12 6.93
CA GLY A 358 -9.66 -3.06 6.20
C GLY A 358 -8.71 -2.30 7.11
N MET A 359 -9.20 -1.88 8.29
CA MET A 359 -8.41 -1.12 9.25
C MET A 359 -7.26 -1.96 9.81
N TYR A 360 -7.52 -3.21 10.20
CA TYR A 360 -6.50 -4.16 10.62
C TYR A 360 -5.36 -4.28 9.59
N CYS A 361 -5.66 -4.37 8.29
CA CYS A 361 -4.66 -4.44 7.23
C CYS A 361 -3.82 -3.17 7.06
N THR A 362 -4.18 -2.06 7.68
CA THR A 362 -3.41 -0.80 7.62
C THR A 362 -2.54 -0.57 8.85
N GLU A 363 -2.73 -1.34 9.93
CA GLU A 363 -1.90 -1.30 11.13
C GLU A 363 -0.58 -2.11 11.00
N TRP A 364 -0.53 -3.08 10.08
CA TRP A 364 0.56 -4.04 9.90
C TRP A 364 1.13 -3.98 8.48
#